data_AF-A0A7C5P428-F1
#
_entry.id   AF-A0A7C5P428-F1
#
_cell.length_a   1.000
_cell.length_b   1.000
_cell.length_c   1.000
_cell.angle_alpha   90.00
_cell.angle_beta   90.00
_cell.angle_gamma   90.00
#
_symmetry.space_group_name_H-M   'P 1'
#
loop_
_entity.id
_entity.type
_entity.pdbx_description
1 polymer ?
#
loop_
_entity_poly.entity_id
_entity_poly.type
_entity_poly.pdbx_seq_one_letter_code
_entity_poly.pdbx_strand_id
1 'polypeptide(L)' 'MYRTRVSLKQADAETVRKALEWCNYCQSRDPTFRYQRKGNFIIITSPSRNTAYRRGSAMYKRFKTPYNVEKQN' A
#
# COMPACT_ATOMS: atom_id res chain seq x y z
N MET A 1 -14.85 -5.07 -2.31
CA MET A 1 -13.70 -4.16 -2.10
C MET A 1 -12.43 -5.00 -2.09
N TYR A 2 -11.25 -4.44 -2.39
CA TYR A 2 -9.99 -5.20 -2.45
C TYR A 2 -8.95 -4.59 -1.49
N ARG A 3 -8.12 -5.44 -0.90
CA ARG A 3 -7.01 -5.02 -0.02
C ARG A 3 -5.69 -5.39 -0.66
N THR A 4 -4.78 -4.43 -0.70
CA THR A 4 -3.38 -4.63 -1.05
C THR A 4 -2.58 -4.67 0.25
N ARG A 5 -2.00 -5.81 0.59
CA ARG A 5 -1.12 -5.98 1.74
C ARG A 5 0.32 -5.83 1.29
N VAL A 6 0.98 -4.76 1.70
CA VAL A 6 2.39 -4.48 1.40
C VAL A 6 3.22 -4.85 2.62
N SER A 7 4.22 -5.71 2.43
CA SER A 7 5.12 -6.14 3.51
C SER A 7 6.31 -5.18 3.64
N LEU A 8 6.56 -4.75 4.87
CA LEU A 8 7.69 -3.92 5.28
C LEU A 8 8.76 -4.73 6.04
N LYS A 9 8.63 -6.07 6.12
CA LYS A 9 9.49 -6.91 6.98
C LYS A 9 10.99 -6.78 6.70
N GLN A 10 11.36 -6.47 5.45
CA GLN A 10 12.74 -6.32 5.00
C GLN A 10 13.11 -4.86 4.70
N ALA A 11 12.22 -3.90 4.96
CA ALA A 11 12.46 -2.50 4.69
C ALA A 11 13.16 -1.83 5.88
N ASP A 12 14.18 -1.01 5.60
CA ASP A 12 14.81 -0.15 6.60
C ASP A 12 13.87 0.97 7.07
N ALA A 13 14.24 1.65 8.15
CA ALA A 13 13.43 2.71 8.76
C ALA A 13 13.15 3.87 7.80
N GLU A 14 14.10 4.21 6.93
CA GLU A 14 13.95 5.30 5.96
C GLU A 14 12.93 4.94 4.87
N THR A 15 13.01 3.72 4.34
CA THR A 15 12.09 3.17 3.35
C THR A 15 10.69 3.10 3.93
N VAL A 16 10.54 2.67 5.19
CA VAL A 16 9.25 2.68 5.88
C VAL A 16 8.68 4.10 5.99
N ARG A 17 9.50 5.09 6.40
CA ARG A 17 9.08 6.49 6.49
C ARG A 17 8.60 7.02 5.13
N LYS A 18 9.41 6.86 4.09
CA LYS A 18 9.10 7.30 2.71
C LYS A 18 7.84 6.61 2.16
N ALA A 19 7.67 5.32 2.44
CA ALA A 19 6.48 4.57 2.03
C ALA A 19 5.20 5.12 2.67
N LEU A 20 5.25 5.50 3.95
CA LEU A 20 4.12 6.10 4.66
C LEU A 20 3.83 7.52 4.16
N GLU A 21 4.85 8.33 3.92
CA GLU A 21 4.69 9.67 3.33
C GLU A 21 4.04 9.60 1.95
N TRP A 22 4.46 8.65 1.13
CA TRP A 22 3.83 8.41 -0.17
C TRP A 22 2.37 7.96 -0.04
N CYS A 23 2.06 7.09 0.92
CA CYS A 23 0.68 6.69 1.18
C CYS A 23 -0.20 7.88 1.63
N ASN A 24 0.32 8.74 2.52
CA ASN A 24 -0.35 9.98 2.93
C ASN A 24 -0.61 10.91 1.74
N TYR A 25 0.40 11.11 0.90
CA TYR A 25 0.28 11.90 -0.33
C TYR A 25 -0.78 11.32 -1.29
N CYS A 26 -0.84 10.00 -1.44
CA CYS A 26 -1.88 9.37 -2.25
C CYS A 26 -3.27 9.56 -1.64
N GLN A 27 -3.42 9.45 -0.32
CA GLN A 27 -4.69 9.64 0.37
C GLN A 27 -5.20 11.09 0.27
N SER A 28 -4.32 12.09 0.27
CA SER A 28 -4.73 13.49 0.12
C SER A 28 -5.18 13.86 -1.30
N ARG A 29 -4.76 13.10 -2.32
CA ARG A 29 -5.09 13.34 -3.73
C ARG A 29 -6.18 12.42 -4.30
N ASP A 30 -6.31 11.20 -3.78
CA ASP A 30 -7.26 10.19 -4.25
C ASP A 30 -8.21 9.80 -3.11
N PRO A 31 -9.48 10.24 -3.12
CA PRO A 31 -10.44 9.93 -2.05
C PRO A 31 -10.77 8.44 -1.96
N THR A 32 -10.47 7.66 -3.01
CA THR A 32 -10.63 6.20 -3.01
C THR A 32 -9.40 5.47 -2.48
N PHE A 33 -8.32 6.19 -2.16
CA PHE A 33 -7.09 5.67 -1.57
C PHE A 33 -7.19 5.77 -0.04
N ARG A 34 -7.49 4.65 0.61
CA ARG A 34 -7.47 4.54 2.08
C ARG A 34 -6.41 3.53 2.46
N TYR A 35 -5.58 3.85 3.44
CA TYR A 35 -4.59 2.90 3.94
C TYR A 35 -4.52 2.90 5.46
N GLN A 36 -3.95 1.84 6.01
CA GLN A 36 -3.67 1.69 7.43
C GLN A 36 -2.36 0.95 7.62
N ARG A 37 -1.61 1.30 8.66
CA ARG A 37 -0.42 0.55 9.07
C ARG A 37 -0.81 -0.45 10.15
N LYS A 38 -0.41 -1.72 9.98
CA LYS A 38 -0.55 -2.78 10.99
C LYS A 38 0.79 -3.48 11.18
N GLY A 39 1.55 -3.08 12.19
CA GLY A 39 2.92 -3.57 12.43
C GLY A 39 3.81 -3.36 11.20
N ASN A 40 4.30 -4.47 10.64
CA ASN A 40 5.17 -4.52 9.46
C ASN A 40 4.39 -4.61 8.13
N PHE A 41 3.13 -4.19 8.12
CA PHE A 41 2.32 -4.16 6.90
C PHE A 41 1.66 -2.80 6.68
N ILE A 42 1.62 -2.38 5.42
CA ILE A 42 0.72 -1.33 4.95
C ILE A 42 -0.43 -2.02 4.22
N ILE A 43 -1.66 -1.71 4.64
CA ILE A 43 -2.87 -2.28 4.04
C ILE A 43 -3.60 -1.16 3.31
N ILE A 44 -3.63 -1.22 1.98
CA ILE A 44 -4.30 -0.25 1.12
C ILE A 44 -5.64 -0.82 0.68
N THR A 45 -6.72 -0.10 0.92
CA THR A 45 -8.08 -0.47 0.53
C THR A 45 -8.43 0.20 -0.79
N SER A 46 -8.94 -0.58 -1.74
CA SER A 46 -9.24 -0.13 -3.10
C SER A 46 -10.62 -0.60 -3.56
N PRO A 47 -11.31 0.19 -4.40
CA PRO A 47 -12.66 -0.15 -4.86
C PRO A 47 -12.68 -1.38 -5.77
N SER A 48 -11.66 -1.53 -6.64
CA SER A 48 -11.58 -2.61 -7.63
C SER A 48 -10.25 -3.38 -7.54
N ARG A 49 -10.24 -4.60 -8.10
CA ARG A 49 -9.04 -5.44 -8.21
C ARG A 49 -7.92 -4.72 -8.98
N ASN A 50 -8.26 -4.14 -10.13
CA ASN A 50 -7.29 -3.45 -10.98
C ASN A 50 -6.64 -2.27 -10.26
N THR A 51 -7.41 -1.48 -9.52
CA THR A 51 -6.88 -0.38 -8.70
C THR A 51 -5.96 -0.91 -7.59
N ALA A 52 -6.34 -2.01 -6.93
CA ALA A 52 -5.50 -2.63 -5.89
C ALA A 52 -4.14 -3.08 -6.41
N TYR A 53 -4.10 -3.74 -7.58
CA TYR A 53 -2.83 -4.15 -8.22
C TYR A 53 -2.01 -2.95 -8.69
N ARG A 54 -2.63 -1.91 -9.26
CA ARG A 54 -1.91 -0.68 -9.65
C ARG A 54 -1.22 -0.03 -8.44
N ARG A 55 -1.92 0.06 -7.31
CA ARG A 55 -1.37 0.64 -6.06
C ARG A 55 -0.27 -0.23 -5.47
N GLY A 56 -0.43 -1.54 -5.44
CA GLY A 56 0.62 -2.48 -5.01
C GLY A 56 1.86 -2.43 -5.89
N SER A 57 1.67 -2.44 -7.21
CA SER A 57 2.75 -2.30 -8.20
C SER A 57 3.50 -0.98 -8.03
N ALA A 58 2.78 0.12 -7.75
CA ALA A 58 3.37 1.42 -7.46
C ALA A 58 4.26 1.42 -6.21
N MET A 59 3.86 0.69 -5.16
CA MET A 59 4.67 0.50 -3.94
C MET A 59 5.92 -0.33 -4.23
N TYR A 60 5.77 -1.48 -4.89
CA TYR A 60 6.90 -2.35 -5.23
C TYR A 60 7.94 -1.64 -6.10
N LYS A 61 7.51 -0.89 -7.11
CA LYS A 61 8.43 -0.16 -7.99
C LYS A 61 9.24 0.91 -7.24
N ARG A 62 8.63 1.60 -6.28
CA ARG A 62 9.27 2.71 -5.52
C ARG A 62 10.13 2.24 -4.36
N PHE A 63 9.64 1.28 -3.59
CA PHE A 63 10.20 0.91 -2.29
C PHE A 63 10.68 -0.54 -2.23
N LYS A 64 10.55 -1.29 -3.33
CA LYS A 64 10.88 -2.74 -3.41
C LYS A 64 10.17 -3.59 -2.36
N THR A 65 9.05 -3.09 -1.82
CA THR A 65 8.23 -3.78 -0.82
C THR A 65 7.28 -4.78 -1.51
N PRO A 66 7.39 -6.09 -1.23
CA PRO A 66 6.50 -7.07 -1.83
C PRO A 66 5.06 -6.88 -1.36
N TYR A 67 4.09 -7.25 -2.19
CA TYR A 67 2.67 -7.07 -1.89
C TYR A 67 1.81 -8.25 -2.35
N ASN A 68 0.68 -8.44 -1.68
CA ASN A 68 -0.38 -9.36 -2.08
C ASN A 68 -1.71 -8.60 -2.24
N VAL A 69 -2.58 -9.04 -3.16
CA VAL A 69 -3.92 -8.46 -3.35
C VAL A 69 -4.97 -9.50 -3.04
N GLU A 70 -5.90 -9.15 -2.14
CA GLU A 70 -6.95 -10.03 -1.63
C GLU A 70 -8.33 -9.38 -1.80
N LYS A 71 -9.35 -10.19 -2.09
CA LYS A 71 -10.75 -9.73 -2.07
C LYS A 71 -11.18 -9.58 -0.61
N GLN A 72 -11.73 -8.43 -0.25
CA GLN A 72 -12.37 -8.24 1.06
C GLN A 72 -13.76 -8.86 1.01
N ASN A 73 -13.97 -9.93 1.78
CA ASN A 73 -15.29 -10.50 2.07
C ASN A 73 -16.13 -9.53 2.89
#